data_AF-A0A2V6YJV7-F1
#
_entry.id   AF-A0A2V6YJV7-F1
#
_cell.length_a   1.000
_cell.length_b   1.000
_cell.length_c   1.000
_cell.angle_alpha   90.00
_cell.angle_beta   90.00
_cell.angle_gamma   90.00
#
_symmetry.space_group_name_H-M   'P 1'
#
loop_
_entity.id
_entity.type
_entity.pdbx_description
1 polymer ?
#
loop_
_entity_poly.entity_id
_entity_poly.type
_entity_poly.pdbx_seq_one_letter_code
_entity_poly.pdbx_strand_id
1 'polypeptide(L)' 'MSVLRIGSARHASIVRFGLLVLLSILPASAQPIDVPATWGGDVWSRPRLTGSWLGLREELGKKGVMFDVDLLLTLKAS' A
#
# COMPACT_ATOMS: atom_id res chain seq x y z
N MET A 1 -12.25 0.26 53.65
CA MET A 1 -13.12 -0.21 52.54
C MET A 1 -12.45 0.15 51.22
N SER A 2 -11.70 -0.78 50.61
CA SER A 2 -11.08 -0.56 49.30
C SER A 2 -12.01 -1.08 48.21
N VAL A 3 -12.71 -0.16 47.55
CA VAL A 3 -13.57 -0.50 46.41
C VAL A 3 -12.68 -0.70 45.19
N LEU A 4 -12.57 -1.96 44.82
CA LEU A 4 -11.87 -2.52 43.67
C LEU A 4 -12.28 -1.80 42.36
N ARG A 5 -11.55 -0.76 41.97
CA ARG A 5 -11.75 -0.03 40.71
C ARG A 5 -11.13 -0.78 39.51
N ILE A 6 -11.35 -2.09 39.42
CA ILE A 6 -10.76 -2.97 38.39
C ILE A 6 -11.40 -2.76 37.00
N GLY A 7 -12.63 -2.21 36.93
CA GLY A 7 -13.27 -1.86 35.67
C GLY A 7 -12.55 -0.75 34.91
N SER A 8 -12.29 0.40 35.55
CA SER A 8 -11.73 1.60 34.88
C SER A 8 -10.32 1.38 34.31
N ALA A 9 -9.46 0.66 35.03
CA ALA A 9 -8.08 0.44 34.62
C ALA A 9 -7.97 -0.45 33.37
N ARG A 10 -8.80 -1.49 33.26
CA ARG A 10 -8.85 -2.36 32.07
C ARG A 10 -9.29 -1.60 30.82
N HIS A 11 -10.35 -0.79 30.94
CA HIS A 11 -10.83 0.03 29.83
C HIS A 11 -9.81 1.09 29.42
N ALA A 12 -9.16 1.74 30.40
CA ALA A 12 -8.09 2.70 30.13
C ALA A 12 -6.91 2.06 29.39
N SER A 13 -6.54 0.83 29.75
CA SER A 13 -5.48 0.09 29.05
C SER A 13 -5.88 -0.29 27.62
N ILE A 14 -7.12 -0.72 27.40
CA ILE A 14 -7.63 -1.04 26.05
C ILE A 14 -7.66 0.21 25.16
N VAL A 15 -8.11 1.35 25.68
CA VAL A 15 -8.14 2.62 24.94
C VAL A 15 -6.73 3.09 24.59
N ARG A 16 -5.79 3.02 25.55
CA ARG A 16 -4.39 3.38 25.31
C ARG A 16 -3.72 2.47 24.30
N PHE A 17 -3.97 1.16 24.41
CA PHE A 17 -3.46 0.18 23.46
C PHE A 17 -4.04 0.40 22.06
N GLY A 18 -5.35 0.62 21.94
CA GLY A 18 -6.00 0.94 20.68
C GLY A 18 -5.47 2.24 20.06
N LEU A 19 -5.25 3.27 20.87
CA LEU A 19 -4.66 4.54 20.42
C LEU A 19 -3.20 4.34 19.95
N LEU A 20 -2.40 3.54 20.68
CA LEU A 20 -1.04 3.19 20.27
C LEU A 20 -1.02 2.42 18.96
N VAL A 21 -1.95 1.48 18.76
CA VAL A 21 -2.09 0.73 17.51
C VAL A 21 -2.47 1.67 16.36
N LEU A 22 -3.41 2.60 16.59
CA LEU A 22 -3.81 3.59 15.59
C LEU A 22 -2.68 4.56 15.22
N LEU A 23 -1.85 4.95 16.20
CA LEU A 23 -0.68 5.81 15.98
C LEU A 23 0.51 5.04 15.38
N SER A 24 0.52 3.70 15.47
CA SER A 24 1.54 2.83 14.87
C SER A 24 1.27 2.47 13.41
N ILE A 25 0.28 3.10 12.76
CA ILE A 25 0.13 3.05 11.30
C ILE A 25 1.32 3.79 10.69
N LEU A 26 2.45 3.09 10.62
CA LEU A 26 3.61 3.51 9.87
C LEU A 26 3.19 3.64 8.39
N PRO A 27 3.74 4.62 7.65
CA PRO A 27 3.57 4.61 6.20
C PRO A 27 3.97 3.22 5.71
N ALA A 28 3.06 2.55 5.01
CA ALA A 28 3.38 1.28 4.37
C ALA A 28 4.61 1.55 3.51
N SER A 29 5.74 0.96 3.90
CA SER A 29 6.96 0.95 3.10
C SER A 29 6.62 0.16 1.85
N ALA A 30 6.10 0.86 0.83
CA ALA A 30 5.99 0.32 -0.51
C ALA A 30 7.38 -0.22 -0.86
N GLN A 31 7.44 -1.50 -1.25
CA GLN A 31 8.72 -2.08 -1.66
C GLN A 31 9.34 -1.17 -2.71
N PRO A 32 10.64 -0.84 -2.62
CA PRO A 32 11.29 -0.04 -3.64
C PRO A 32 11.15 -0.78 -4.96
N ILE A 33 10.24 -0.28 -5.79
CA ILE A 33 9.92 -0.80 -7.10
C ILE A 33 10.53 0.20 -8.07
N ASP A 34 11.26 -0.29 -9.06
CA ASP A 34 11.87 0.61 -10.06
C ASP A 34 10.75 1.25 -10.89
N VAL A 35 10.54 2.55 -10.65
CA VAL A 35 9.59 3.35 -11.40
C VAL A 35 10.29 3.85 -12.67
N PRO A 36 9.84 3.45 -13.87
CA PRO A 36 10.42 3.94 -15.11
C PRO A 36 10.17 5.46 -15.25
N ALA A 37 11.09 6.14 -15.93
CA ALA A 37 10.98 7.59 -16.17
C ALA A 37 9.71 7.98 -16.95
N THR A 38 9.17 7.07 -17.76
CA THR A 38 7.88 7.21 -18.43
C THR A 38 7.20 5.85 -18.60
N TRP A 39 5.88 5.85 -18.52
CA TRP A 39 5.07 4.68 -18.89
C TRP A 39 4.64 4.72 -20.36
N GLY A 40 5.01 5.79 -21.07
CA GLY A 40 4.62 6.05 -22.46
C GLY A 40 5.50 5.36 -23.48
N GLY A 41 5.22 5.63 -24.76
CA GLY A 41 5.88 5.01 -25.90
C GLY A 41 4.93 4.17 -26.74
N ASP A 42 5.46 3.66 -27.84
CA ASP A 42 4.78 2.70 -28.70
C ASP A 42 4.49 1.40 -27.95
N VAL A 43 3.56 0.59 -28.47
CA VAL A 43 3.14 -0.68 -27.84
C VAL A 43 4.32 -1.59 -27.49
N TRP A 44 5.38 -1.54 -28.31
CA TRP A 44 6.58 -2.35 -28.19
C TRP A 44 7.71 -1.73 -27.36
N SER A 45 7.70 -0.40 -27.15
CA SER A 45 8.74 0.30 -26.39
C SER A 45 8.31 0.68 -24.98
N ARG A 46 7.00 0.71 -24.72
CA ARG A 46 6.46 1.02 -23.39
C ARG A 46 6.68 -0.14 -22.41
N PRO A 47 6.96 0.15 -21.13
CA PRO A 47 7.24 -0.88 -20.11
C PRO A 47 6.02 -1.72 -19.70
N ARG A 48 4.80 -1.28 -20.01
CA ARG A 48 3.54 -1.91 -19.58
C ARG A 48 2.43 -1.80 -20.63
N LEU A 49 1.53 -2.77 -20.63
CA LEU A 49 0.45 -2.92 -21.62
C LEU A 49 -0.50 -1.71 -21.74
N THR A 50 -0.73 -0.98 -20.66
CA THR A 50 -1.73 0.11 -20.64
C THR A 50 -1.13 1.50 -20.81
N GLY A 51 0.20 1.63 -20.71
CA GLY A 51 0.92 2.89 -20.89
C GLY A 51 0.70 3.92 -19.78
N SER A 52 0.79 5.22 -20.15
CA SER A 52 0.74 6.40 -19.26
C SER A 52 -0.64 6.85 -18.78
N TRP A 53 -1.72 6.41 -19.42
CA TRP A 53 -3.09 6.91 -19.16
C TRP A 53 -3.17 8.44 -19.20
N LEU A 54 -2.69 9.04 -20.29
CA LEU A 54 -2.60 10.50 -20.46
C LEU A 54 -1.73 11.21 -19.39
N GLY A 55 -0.76 10.52 -18.80
CA GLY A 55 0.16 11.09 -17.80
C GLY A 55 -0.25 10.84 -16.34
N LEU A 56 -1.44 10.27 -16.11
CA LEU A 56 -1.93 9.99 -14.76
C LEU A 56 -0.99 9.03 -14.01
N ARG A 57 -0.41 8.05 -14.71
CA ARG A 57 0.43 7.03 -14.07
C ARG A 57 1.78 7.58 -13.63
N GLU A 58 2.32 8.53 -14.37
CA GLU A 58 3.53 9.28 -14.01
C GLU A 58 3.30 10.13 -12.76
N GLU A 59 2.14 10.81 -12.67
CA GLU A 59 1.77 11.60 -11.48
C GLU A 59 1.55 10.74 -10.23
N LEU A 60 0.97 9.56 -10.38
CA LEU A 60 0.85 8.59 -9.29
C LEU A 60 2.23 8.09 -8.85
N GLY A 61 3.13 7.77 -9.80
CA GLY A 61 4.50 7.35 -9.51
C GLY A 61 5.30 8.38 -8.72
N LYS A 62 5.19 9.68 -9.06
CA LYS A 62 5.83 10.78 -8.30
C LYS A 62 5.33 10.86 -6.84
N LYS A 63 4.11 10.42 -6.59
CA LYS A 63 3.49 10.39 -5.25
C LYS A 63 3.77 9.08 -4.50
N GLY A 64 4.56 8.18 -5.08
CA GLY A 64 4.85 6.86 -4.52
C GLY A 64 3.66 5.88 -4.60
N VAL A 65 2.64 6.20 -5.40
CA VAL A 65 1.50 5.31 -5.64
C VAL A 65 1.70 4.59 -6.95
N MET A 66 1.78 3.26 -6.91
CA MET A 66 1.87 2.44 -8.11
C MET A 66 0.68 1.50 -8.20
N PHE A 67 0.03 1.50 -9.35
CA PHE A 67 -0.98 0.52 -9.71
C PHE A 67 -0.44 -0.33 -10.86
N ASP A 68 -0.28 -1.62 -10.61
CA ASP A 68 0.15 -2.61 -11.61
C ASP A 68 -0.75 -3.84 -11.50
N VAL A 69 -1.06 -4.44 -12.65
CA VAL A 69 -1.88 -5.64 -12.74
C VAL A 69 -1.12 -6.62 -13.63
N ASP A 70 -0.50 -7.60 -13.00
CA ASP A 70 0.25 -8.65 -13.68
C ASP A 70 -0.62 -9.89 -13.87
N LEU A 71 -0.75 -10.35 -15.11
CA LEU A 71 -1.37 -11.64 -15.43
C LEU A 71 -0.29 -12.70 -15.60
N LEU A 72 -0.23 -13.65 -14.67
CA LEU A 72 0.71 -14.77 -14.72
C LEU A 72 0.01 -16.01 -15.28
N LEU A 73 0.29 -16.34 -16.54
CA LEU A 73 -0.19 -17.55 -17.18
C LEU A 73 0.78 -18.70 -16.87
N THR A 74 0.37 -19.62 -16.00
CA THR A 74 1.08 -20.90 -15.84
C THR A 74 0.53 -21.90 -16.84
N LEU A 75 1.31 -22.21 -17.88
CA LEU A 75 0.96 -23.28 -18.83
C LEU A 75 1.11 -24.62 -18.13
N LYS A 76 -0.01 -25.32 -17.89
CA LYS A 76 -0.01 -26.70 -17.45
C LYS A 76 -0.28 -27.60 -18.66
N ALA A 77 0.73 -28.35 -19.07
CA ALA A 77 0.55 -29.43 -20.04
C ALA A 77 -0.31 -30.52 -19.39
N SER A 78 -1.45 -30.83 -20.01
CA SER A 78 -2.33 -31.95 -19.65
C SER A 78 -1.90 -33.22 -20.37
#